data_AF-A0A1Y5NN30-F1
#
_entry.id   AF-A0A1Y5NN30-F1
#
_cell.length_a   1.000
_cell.length_b   1.000
_cell.length_c   1.000
_cell.angle_alpha   90.00
_cell.angle_beta   90.00
_cell.angle_gamma   90.00
#
_symmetry.space_group_name_H-M   'P 1'
#
loop_
_entity.id
_entity.type
_entity.pdbx_description
1 polymer ?
#
loop_
_entity_poly.entity_id
_entity_poly.type
_entity_poly.pdbx_seq_one_letter_code
_entity_poly.pdbx_strand_id
1 'polypeptide(L)'
;MNNITIYLLLAFFAALILYFQIQKLTRKLDEEGAVPAYQKAVQEVLENLSNAEKYPKFCNVIFKKINALRQDILFEDALNSESEKDKALDALEQIREKLETLSKQENLSWESELFAILDKLDGFVRANFKDGEDRAEELREELKREFDGL
;
A
#
# COMPACT_ATOMS: atom_id res chain seq x y z
N MET A 1 -20.86 -17.97 -16.56
CA MET A 1 -20.46 -19.17 -15.80
C MET A 1 -21.57 -19.50 -14.83
N ASN A 2 -22.16 -20.69 -14.87
CA ASN A 2 -23.24 -21.05 -13.96
C ASN A 2 -22.67 -21.27 -12.55
N ASN A 3 -23.40 -20.87 -11.50
CA ASN A 3 -23.04 -21.14 -10.10
C ASN A 3 -22.72 -22.63 -9.87
N ILE A 4 -23.38 -23.52 -10.62
CA ILE A 4 -23.14 -24.97 -10.66
C ILE A 4 -21.68 -25.29 -11.04
N THR A 5 -21.10 -24.58 -12.00
CA THR A 5 -19.69 -24.76 -12.41
C THR A 5 -18.73 -24.36 -11.31
N ILE A 6 -19.04 -23.29 -10.56
CA ILE A 6 -18.23 -22.82 -9.42
C ILE A 6 -18.30 -23.84 -8.27
N TYR A 7 -19.48 -24.34 -7.93
CA TYR A 7 -19.65 -25.37 -6.90
C TYR A 7 -18.96 -26.70 -7.27
N LEU A 8 -18.98 -27.08 -8.56
CA LEU A 8 -18.25 -28.25 -9.05
C LEU A 8 -16.74 -28.09 -8.91
N LEU A 9 -16.21 -26.91 -9.23
CA LEU A 9 -14.79 -26.58 -9.07
C LEU A 9 -14.37 -26.60 -7.60
N LEU A 10 -15.22 -26.06 -6.72
CA LEU A 10 -14.97 -26.01 -5.28
C LEU A 10 -15.03 -27.41 -4.64
N ALA A 11 -15.98 -28.24 -5.06
CA ALA A 11 -16.06 -29.65 -4.67
C ALA A 11 -14.85 -30.46 -5.18
N PHE A 12 -14.37 -30.18 -6.39
CA PHE A 12 -13.18 -30.79 -6.96
C PHE A 12 -11.91 -30.43 -6.17
N PHE A 13 -11.75 -29.15 -5.79
CA PHE A 13 -10.65 -28.74 -4.92
C PHE A 13 -10.75 -29.36 -3.51
N ALA A 14 -11.93 -29.45 -2.92
CA ALA A 14 -12.13 -30.12 -1.64
C ALA A 14 -11.75 -31.61 -1.70
N ALA A 15 -12.14 -32.31 -2.79
CA ALA A 15 -11.78 -33.69 -3.04
C ALA A 15 -10.27 -33.88 -3.23
N LEU A 16 -9.61 -32.97 -3.97
CA LEU A 16 -8.15 -32.97 -4.12
C LEU A 16 -7.45 -32.74 -2.77
N ILE A 17 -7.93 -31.81 -1.95
CA ILE A 17 -7.39 -31.56 -0.60
C ILE A 17 -7.49 -32.82 0.26
N LEU A 18 -8.64 -33.51 0.26
CA LEU A 18 -8.83 -34.76 1.00
C LEU A 18 -7.93 -35.89 0.46
N TYR A 19 -7.83 -36.04 -0.86
CA TYR A 19 -6.95 -37.01 -1.52
C TYR A 19 -5.48 -36.80 -1.13
N PHE A 20 -5.01 -35.55 -1.14
CA PHE A 20 -3.66 -35.20 -0.71
C PHE A 20 -3.44 -35.38 0.79
N GLN A 21 -4.45 -35.17 1.64
CA GLN A 21 -4.35 -35.46 3.07
C GLN A 21 -4.17 -36.96 3.33
N ILE A 22 -4.86 -37.83 2.57
CA ILE A 22 -4.71 -39.28 2.65
C ILE A 22 -3.31 -39.71 2.18
N GLN A 23 -2.82 -39.18 1.04
CA GLN A 23 -1.45 -39.41 0.58
C GLN A 23 -0.39 -38.93 1.58
N LYS A 24 -0.64 -37.79 2.25
CA LYS A 24 0.25 -37.19 3.26
C LYS A 24 0.28 -38.00 4.55
N LEU A 25 -0.83 -38.60 4.98
CA LEU A 25 -0.88 -39.49 6.14
C LEU A 25 -0.02 -40.75 5.93
N THR A 26 -0.06 -41.33 4.72
CA THR A 26 0.78 -42.49 4.37
C THR A 26 2.27 -42.12 4.24
N ARG A 27 2.60 -40.89 3.81
CA ARG A 27 3.99 -40.40 3.67
C ARG A 27 4.60 -39.82 4.96
N LYS A 28 3.77 -39.37 5.91
CA LYS A 28 4.21 -38.73 7.17
C LYS A 28 4.67 -39.71 8.26
N LEU A 29 4.50 -41.00 8.05
CA LEU A 29 5.09 -42.01 8.92
C LEU A 29 6.58 -42.21 8.67
N ASP A 30 7.12 -41.77 7.53
CA ASP A 30 8.48 -42.12 7.13
C ASP A 30 9.52 -41.05 7.49
N GLU A 31 9.40 -39.79 7.03
CA GLU A 31 10.55 -38.88 7.14
C GLU A 31 10.17 -37.41 7.36
N GLU A 32 10.64 -36.88 8.49
CA GLU A 32 11.16 -35.53 8.76
C GLU A 32 10.64 -34.31 7.96
N GLY A 33 10.20 -33.30 8.71
CA GLY A 33 10.79 -31.95 8.60
C GLY A 33 10.48 -31.05 7.40
N ALA A 34 9.52 -31.35 6.52
CA ALA A 34 9.16 -30.45 5.41
C ALA A 34 7.92 -29.58 5.75
N VAL A 35 8.12 -28.26 5.90
CA VAL A 35 7.01 -27.29 5.91
C VAL A 35 6.20 -27.49 4.61
N PRO A 36 4.89 -27.82 4.68
CA PRO A 36 4.14 -28.22 3.51
C PRO A 36 4.08 -27.10 2.47
N ALA A 37 4.22 -27.40 1.18
CA ALA A 37 4.03 -26.44 0.09
C ALA A 37 2.70 -25.67 0.17
N TYR A 38 1.67 -26.26 0.77
CA TYR A 38 0.39 -25.60 1.11
C TYR A 38 0.57 -24.42 2.09
N GLN A 39 1.43 -24.56 3.09
CA GLN A 39 1.68 -23.50 4.07
C GLN A 39 2.42 -22.34 3.42
N LYS A 40 3.34 -22.60 2.47
CA LYS A 40 4.00 -21.55 1.67
C LYS A 40 3.01 -20.82 0.75
N ALA A 41 2.13 -21.55 0.05
CA ALA A 41 1.10 -20.93 -0.79
C ALA A 41 0.07 -20.14 0.04
N VAL A 42 -0.30 -20.62 1.24
CA VAL A 42 -1.18 -19.90 2.16
C VAL A 42 -0.50 -18.66 2.73
N GLN A 43 0.80 -18.73 3.06
CA GLN A 43 1.61 -17.60 3.49
C GLN A 43 1.70 -16.54 2.39
N GLU A 44 1.97 -16.94 1.15
CA GLU A 44 2.07 -16.04 0.00
C GLU A 44 0.71 -15.41 -0.33
N VAL A 45 -0.39 -16.14 -0.20
CA VAL A 45 -1.75 -15.58 -0.31
C VAL A 45 -2.06 -14.62 0.83
N LEU A 46 -1.66 -14.93 2.07
CA LEU A 46 -1.83 -14.06 3.24
C LEU A 46 -1.00 -12.77 3.13
N GLU A 47 0.24 -12.86 2.65
CA GLU A 47 1.11 -11.71 2.40
C GLU A 47 0.55 -10.83 1.27
N ASN A 48 0.05 -11.42 0.19
CA ASN A 48 -0.61 -10.67 -0.88
C ASN A 48 -1.93 -10.02 -0.43
N LEU A 49 -2.73 -10.70 0.40
CA LEU A 49 -3.94 -10.12 1.01
C LEU A 49 -3.60 -9.02 2.02
N SER A 50 -2.54 -9.21 2.81
CA SER A 50 -2.01 -8.21 3.74
C SER A 50 -1.54 -6.97 2.99
N ASN A 51 -0.85 -7.14 1.88
CA ASN A 51 -0.40 -6.04 1.02
C ASN A 51 -1.58 -5.31 0.35
N ALA A 52 -2.62 -6.04 -0.07
CA ALA A 52 -3.84 -5.47 -0.64
C ALA A 52 -4.59 -4.55 0.35
N GLU A 53 -4.48 -4.79 1.66
CA GLU A 53 -5.02 -3.89 2.69
C GLU A 53 -4.01 -2.82 3.16
N LYS A 54 -2.71 -3.13 3.13
CA LYS A 54 -1.64 -2.25 3.61
C LYS A 54 -1.50 -0.98 2.77
N TYR A 55 -1.51 -1.08 1.44
CA TYR A 55 -1.38 0.11 0.60
C TYR A 55 -2.57 1.08 0.69
N PRO A 56 -3.85 0.63 0.71
CA PRO A 56 -4.97 1.53 0.98
C PRO A 56 -4.90 2.20 2.35
N LYS A 57 -4.50 1.47 3.41
CA LYS A 57 -4.27 2.05 4.74
C LYS A 57 -3.17 3.10 4.71
N PHE A 58 -2.09 2.84 3.98
CA PHE A 58 -1.00 3.79 3.84
C PHE A 58 -1.37 5.03 3.01
N CYS A 59 -2.20 4.89 1.98
CA CYS A 59 -2.76 6.05 1.26
C CYS A 59 -3.50 7.00 2.21
N ASN A 60 -4.26 6.45 3.17
CA ASN A 60 -4.92 7.27 4.20
C ASN A 60 -3.93 8.03 5.10
N VAL A 61 -2.78 7.44 5.41
CA VAL A 61 -1.71 8.14 6.14
C VAL A 61 -1.18 9.31 5.32
N ILE A 62 -0.88 9.08 4.03
CA ILE A 62 -0.38 10.12 3.13
C ILE A 62 -1.41 11.24 2.96
N PHE A 63 -2.70 10.93 2.85
CA PHE A 63 -3.76 11.95 2.82
C PHE A 63 -3.75 12.86 4.05
N LYS A 64 -3.52 12.30 5.25
CA LYS A 64 -3.42 13.11 6.46
C LYS A 64 -2.22 14.05 6.40
N LYS A 65 -1.07 13.59 5.90
CA LYS A 65 0.13 14.40 5.73
C LYS A 65 -0.06 15.51 4.70
N ILE A 66 -0.65 15.20 3.54
CA ILE A 66 -1.05 16.19 2.53
C ILE A 66 -1.97 17.25 3.13
N ASN A 67 -2.97 16.84 3.93
CA ASN A 67 -3.88 17.78 4.58
C ASN A 67 -3.17 18.67 5.61
N ALA A 68 -2.20 18.13 6.36
CA ALA A 68 -1.38 18.90 7.29
C ALA A 68 -0.57 19.97 6.54
N LEU A 69 0.14 19.58 5.47
CA LEU A 69 0.86 20.52 4.60
C LEU A 69 -0.06 21.61 4.03
N ARG A 70 -1.30 21.25 3.67
CA ARG A 70 -2.30 22.23 3.24
C ARG A 70 -2.67 23.21 4.35
N GLN A 71 -2.81 22.76 5.60
CA GLN A 71 -3.06 23.65 6.74
C GLN A 71 -1.89 24.61 6.96
N ASP A 72 -0.66 24.10 6.92
CA ASP A 72 0.55 24.92 7.02
C ASP A 72 0.56 26.02 5.94
N ILE A 73 0.25 25.70 4.69
CA ILE A 73 0.18 26.69 3.61
C ILE A 73 -0.94 27.73 3.85
N LEU A 74 -2.08 27.30 4.39
CA LEU A 74 -3.24 28.15 4.56
C LEU A 74 -3.10 29.11 5.75
N PHE A 75 -2.48 28.66 6.84
CA PHE A 75 -2.57 29.31 8.15
C PHE A 75 -1.22 29.64 8.78
N GLU A 76 -0.13 29.04 8.30
CA GLU A 76 1.21 29.28 8.83
C GLU A 76 2.09 30.02 7.80
N ASP A 77 3.15 30.67 8.28
CA ASP A 77 4.17 31.30 7.43
C ASP A 77 5.20 30.25 6.95
N ALA A 78 4.70 29.19 6.30
CA ALA A 78 5.45 27.97 5.97
C ALA A 78 6.13 27.98 4.60
N LEU A 79 5.70 28.86 3.68
CA LEU A 79 6.18 28.89 2.29
C LEU A 79 7.41 29.79 2.10
N ASN A 80 8.27 29.44 1.14
CA ASN A 80 9.41 30.26 0.73
C ASN A 80 9.00 31.63 0.16
N SER A 81 7.81 31.70 -0.44
CA SER A 81 7.22 32.93 -0.96
C SER A 81 5.71 32.92 -0.81
N GLU A 82 5.16 33.88 -0.08
CA GLU A 82 3.72 34.00 0.17
C GLU A 82 2.91 34.27 -1.11
N SER A 83 3.53 34.93 -2.10
CA SER A 83 2.92 35.17 -3.42
C SER A 83 2.70 33.90 -4.25
N GLU A 84 3.31 32.77 -3.87
CA GLU A 84 3.14 31.48 -4.55
C GLU A 84 2.10 30.58 -3.87
N LYS A 85 1.37 31.08 -2.87
CA LYS A 85 0.41 30.30 -2.08
C LYS A 85 -0.63 29.56 -2.94
N ASP A 86 -1.29 30.25 -3.86
CA ASP A 86 -2.32 29.62 -4.71
C ASP A 86 -1.72 28.52 -5.59
N LYS A 87 -0.56 28.79 -6.19
CA LYS A 87 0.18 27.83 -7.01
C LYS A 87 0.62 26.60 -6.20
N ALA A 88 1.05 26.80 -4.95
CA ALA A 88 1.44 25.72 -4.05
C ALA A 88 0.22 24.86 -3.66
N LEU A 89 -0.92 25.49 -3.38
CA LEU A 89 -2.17 24.78 -3.08
C LEU A 89 -2.65 23.96 -4.30
N ASP A 90 -2.62 24.52 -5.50
CA ASP A 90 -3.00 23.83 -6.73
C ASP A 90 -2.08 22.62 -7.00
N ALA A 91 -0.78 22.78 -6.81
CA ALA A 91 0.18 21.68 -6.99
C ALA A 91 -0.04 20.57 -5.96
N LEU A 92 -0.31 20.91 -4.70
CA LEU A 92 -0.59 19.95 -3.65
C LEU A 92 -1.90 19.20 -3.91
N GLU A 93 -2.93 19.88 -4.41
CA GLU A 93 -4.20 19.26 -4.79
C GLU A 93 -4.01 18.26 -5.94
N GLN A 94 -3.20 18.59 -6.95
CA GLN A 94 -2.89 17.64 -8.03
C GLN A 94 -2.19 16.36 -7.51
N ILE A 95 -1.35 16.48 -6.48
CA ILE A 95 -0.73 15.31 -5.83
C ILE A 95 -1.80 14.50 -5.09
N ARG A 96 -2.68 15.19 -4.36
CA ARG A 96 -3.82 14.57 -3.65
C ARG A 96 -4.75 13.81 -4.59
N GLU A 97 -5.14 14.40 -5.73
CA GLU A 97 -6.00 13.77 -6.73
C GLU A 97 -5.39 12.51 -7.35
N LYS A 98 -4.07 12.53 -7.61
CA LYS A 98 -3.34 11.35 -8.09
C LYS A 98 -3.36 10.22 -7.07
N LEU A 99 -3.13 10.54 -5.79
CA LEU A 99 -3.26 9.57 -4.70
C LEU A 99 -4.68 9.02 -4.58
N GLU A 100 -5.70 9.88 -4.74
CA GLU A 100 -7.10 9.47 -4.72
C GLU A 100 -7.44 8.51 -5.85
N THR A 101 -6.94 8.79 -7.05
CA THR A 101 -7.10 7.90 -8.20
C THR A 101 -6.46 6.54 -7.93
N LEU A 102 -5.21 6.52 -7.45
CA LEU A 102 -4.50 5.29 -7.10
C LEU A 102 -5.26 4.50 -6.03
N SER A 103 -5.76 5.17 -5.00
CA SER A 103 -6.44 4.53 -3.86
C SER A 103 -7.71 3.74 -4.25
N LYS A 104 -8.33 4.07 -5.39
CA LYS A 104 -9.57 3.45 -5.89
C LYS A 104 -9.32 2.32 -6.89
N GLN A 105 -8.08 2.01 -7.23
CA GLN A 105 -7.74 1.02 -8.26
C GLN A 105 -7.47 -0.37 -7.63
N GLU A 106 -8.17 -1.40 -8.13
CA GLU A 106 -8.14 -2.75 -7.53
C GLU A 106 -7.03 -3.68 -8.07
N ASN A 107 -6.35 -3.33 -9.18
CA ASN A 107 -5.42 -4.23 -9.89
C ASN A 107 -4.12 -3.53 -10.36
N LEU A 108 -3.47 -2.75 -9.49
CA LEU A 108 -2.24 -2.03 -9.84
C LEU A 108 -0.99 -2.52 -9.12
N SER A 109 0.15 -2.25 -9.76
CA SER A 109 1.48 -2.28 -9.13
C SER A 109 1.61 -1.08 -8.18
N TRP A 110 1.00 -1.20 -6.99
CA TRP A 110 0.95 -0.15 -5.96
C TRP A 110 2.32 0.49 -5.67
N GLU A 111 3.38 -0.31 -5.57
CA GLU A 111 4.71 0.16 -5.19
C GLU A 111 5.25 1.25 -6.12
N SER A 112 5.24 1.00 -7.43
CA SER A 112 5.80 1.95 -8.41
C SER A 112 5.00 3.24 -8.50
N GLU A 113 3.67 3.14 -8.51
CA GLU A 113 2.78 4.31 -8.62
C GLU A 113 2.83 5.16 -7.34
N LEU A 114 2.80 4.50 -6.18
CA LEU A 114 2.87 5.17 -4.90
C LEU A 114 4.23 5.83 -4.69
N PHE A 115 5.32 5.16 -5.07
CA PHE A 115 6.66 5.75 -5.02
C PHE A 115 6.74 7.03 -5.86
N ALA A 116 6.19 7.01 -7.08
CA ALA A 116 6.17 8.20 -7.94
C ALA A 116 5.31 9.36 -7.36
N ILE A 117 4.29 9.05 -6.55
CA ILE A 117 3.51 10.07 -5.82
C ILE A 117 4.32 10.61 -4.64
N LEU A 118 4.97 9.75 -3.88
CA LEU A 118 5.82 10.13 -2.75
C LEU A 118 6.99 11.00 -3.18
N ASP A 119 7.65 10.66 -4.29
CA ASP A 119 8.74 11.47 -4.87
C ASP A 119 8.26 12.87 -5.29
N LYS A 120 7.06 12.96 -5.88
CA LYS A 120 6.45 14.27 -6.20
C LYS A 120 6.10 15.07 -4.96
N LEU A 121 5.60 14.41 -3.91
CA LEU A 121 5.29 15.06 -2.64
C LEU A 121 6.56 15.56 -1.96
N ASP A 122 7.63 14.76 -1.99
CA ASP A 122 8.95 15.12 -1.48
C ASP A 122 9.51 16.35 -2.19
N GLY A 123 9.57 16.31 -3.52
CA GLY A 123 10.01 17.44 -4.33
C GLY A 123 9.15 18.70 -4.15
N PHE A 124 7.83 18.53 -3.96
CA PHE A 124 6.93 19.62 -3.64
C PHE A 124 7.32 20.29 -2.31
N VAL A 125 7.56 19.52 -1.25
CA VAL A 125 7.95 20.07 0.06
C VAL A 125 9.28 20.81 -0.05
N ARG A 126 10.30 20.19 -0.65
CA ARG A 126 11.64 20.79 -0.84
C ARG A 126 11.59 22.13 -1.55
N ALA A 127 10.78 22.24 -2.61
CA ALA A 127 10.74 23.43 -3.45
C ALA A 127 9.92 24.58 -2.83
N ASN A 128 8.84 24.26 -2.10
CA ASN A 128 7.85 25.27 -1.72
C ASN A 128 7.96 25.72 -0.26
N PHE A 129 8.44 24.87 0.65
CA PHE A 129 8.47 25.18 2.09
C PHE A 129 9.80 25.78 2.53
N LYS A 130 9.73 26.65 3.56
CA LYS A 130 10.90 27.06 4.34
C LYS A 130 11.53 25.84 4.99
N ASP A 131 12.86 25.81 5.00
CA ASP A 131 13.65 24.66 5.44
C ASP A 131 13.18 23.36 4.74
N GLY A 132 12.86 23.47 3.44
CA GLY A 132 12.19 22.42 2.68
C GLY A 132 12.95 21.10 2.64
N GLU A 133 14.28 21.12 2.72
CA GLU A 133 15.12 19.92 2.84
C GLU A 133 14.86 19.16 4.15
N ASP A 134 14.89 19.87 5.28
CA ASP A 134 14.67 19.28 6.60
C ASP A 134 13.24 18.78 6.74
N ARG A 135 12.25 19.59 6.31
CA ARG A 135 10.83 19.18 6.30
C ARG A 135 10.57 17.96 5.41
N ALA A 136 11.26 17.86 4.27
CA ALA A 136 11.12 16.71 3.40
C ALA A 136 11.74 15.45 4.04
N GLU A 137 12.88 15.56 4.71
CA GLU A 137 13.45 14.44 5.48
C GLU A 137 12.53 13.99 6.60
N GLU A 138 12.02 14.92 7.41
CA GLU A 138 11.04 14.61 8.46
C GLU A 138 9.82 13.88 7.88
N LEU A 139 9.26 14.38 6.77
CA LEU A 139 8.15 13.73 6.10
C LEU A 139 8.48 12.29 5.66
N ARG A 140 9.67 12.05 5.09
CA ARG A 140 10.13 10.71 4.70
C ARG A 140 10.25 9.78 5.90
N GLU A 141 10.89 10.22 6.97
CA GLU A 141 11.05 9.43 8.20
C GLU A 141 9.71 9.07 8.83
N GLU A 142 8.79 10.02 8.90
CA GLU A 142 7.45 9.80 9.44
C GLU A 142 6.65 8.83 8.58
N LEU A 143 6.64 9.01 7.26
CA LEU A 143 5.93 8.12 6.34
C LEU A 143 6.51 6.70 6.38
N LYS A 144 7.83 6.57 6.46
CA LYS A 144 8.49 5.27 6.64
C LYS A 144 8.06 4.60 7.94
N ARG A 145 8.09 5.32 9.06
CA ARG A 145 7.67 4.80 10.37
C ARG A 145 6.21 4.35 10.37
N GLU A 146 5.32 5.13 9.77
CA GLU A 146 3.91 4.77 9.64
C GLU A 146 3.72 3.54 8.75
N PHE A 147 4.45 3.44 7.63
CA PHE A 147 4.39 2.27 6.74
C PHE A 147 4.92 0.98 7.38
N ASP A 148 6.03 1.08 8.12
CA ASP A 148 6.62 -0.04 8.86
C ASP A 148 5.70 -0.52 9.99
N GLY A 149 4.86 0.37 10.54
CA GLY A 149 3.87 0.07 11.58
C GLY A 149 2.55 -0.52 11.07
N LEU A 150 2.32 -0.55 9.75
CA LEU A 150 1.13 -1.15 9.10
C LEU A 150 1.34 -2.63 8.77
#